data_AF-A0A504U9U8-F1
#
_entry.id   AF-A0A504U9U8-F1
#
_cell.length_a   1.000
_cell.length_b   1.000
_cell.length_c   1.000
_cell.angle_alpha   90.00
_cell.angle_beta   90.00
_cell.angle_gamma   90.00
#
_symmetry.space_group_name_H-M   'P 1'
#
loop_
_entity.id
_entity.type
_entity.pdbx_description
1 polymer ?
#
loop_
_entity_poly.entity_id
_entity_poly.type
_entity_poly.pdbx_seq_one_letter_code
_entity_poly.pdbx_strand_id
1 'polypeptide(L)'
;MILIAPLLSLIAMGLIAAWGHRNIAPERRSLPIQWSVSGAVNREVPRLVAVAAIPVAITATMVLVAYLSRHDPADRNMGLIWISIIGPGIEAFYLAFLARMLDAQE
;
A
#
# COMPACT_ATOMS: atom_id res chain seq x y z
N MET A 1 22.21 11.52 -4.55
CA MET A 1 21.98 10.07 -4.64
C MET A 1 20.75 9.83 -5.51
N ILE A 2 20.84 8.88 -6.44
CA ILE A 2 19.78 8.59 -7.41
C ILE A 2 18.61 7.92 -6.67
N LEU A 3 17.38 8.36 -6.94
CA LEU A 3 16.11 7.89 -6.38
C LEU A 3 15.72 6.45 -6.82
N ILE A 4 16.70 5.56 -7.03
CA ILE A 4 16.48 4.21 -7.53
C ILE A 4 15.67 3.38 -6.53
N ALA A 5 16.02 3.41 -5.23
CA ALA A 5 15.33 2.60 -4.23
C ALA A 5 13.84 2.97 -4.08
N PRO A 6 13.45 4.25 -3.95
CA PRO A 6 12.04 4.64 -3.96
C PRO A 6 11.32 4.21 -5.24
N LEU A 7 11.93 4.41 -6.41
CA LEU A 7 11.32 4.03 -7.68
C LEU A 7 11.09 2.51 -7.77
N LEU A 8 12.08 1.70 -7.43
CA LEU A 8 11.96 0.24 -7.41
C LEU A 8 10.90 -0.23 -6.41
N SER A 9 10.82 0.42 -5.25
CA SER A 9 9.82 0.13 -4.23
C SER A 9 8.41 0.40 -4.76
N LEU A 10 8.17 1.56 -5.38
CA LEU A 10 6.88 1.90 -5.97
C LEU A 10 6.49 0.96 -7.12
N ILE A 11 7.46 0.54 -7.95
CA ILE A 11 7.23 -0.48 -8.97
C ILE A 11 6.81 -1.81 -8.34
N ALA A 12 7.54 -2.27 -7.31
CA ALA A 12 7.22 -3.51 -6.62
C ALA A 12 5.81 -3.47 -5.99
N MET A 13 5.48 -2.38 -5.29
CA MET A 13 4.14 -2.15 -4.73
C MET A 13 3.07 -2.11 -5.82
N GLY A 14 3.33 -1.46 -6.95
CA GLY A 14 2.42 -1.43 -8.09
C GLY A 14 2.18 -2.82 -8.69
N LEU A 15 3.20 -3.66 -8.78
CA LEU A 15 3.07 -5.05 -9.22
C LEU A 15 2.27 -5.89 -8.21
N ILE A 16 2.51 -5.70 -6.91
CA ILE A 16 1.74 -6.38 -5.84
C ILE A 16 0.27 -5.96 -5.89
N ALA A 17 -0.02 -4.66 -6.00
CA ALA A 17 -1.37 -4.14 -6.13
C ALA A 17 -2.07 -4.66 -7.41
N ALA A 18 -1.36 -4.69 -8.54
CA ALA A 18 -1.88 -5.23 -9.78
C ALA A 18 -2.17 -6.74 -9.68
N TRP A 19 -1.32 -7.49 -8.98
CA TRP A 19 -1.56 -8.89 -8.66
C TRP A 19 -2.79 -9.05 -7.77
N GLY A 20 -2.92 -8.24 -6.71
CA GLY A 20 -4.08 -8.25 -5.82
C GLY A 20 -5.38 -7.92 -6.56
N HIS A 21 -5.36 -6.93 -7.45
CA HIS A 21 -6.50 -6.56 -8.28
C HIS A 21 -6.94 -7.69 -9.23
N ARG A 22 -6.04 -8.59 -9.61
CA ARG A 22 -6.40 -9.73 -10.47
C ARG A 22 -6.85 -10.95 -9.68
N ASN A 23 -6.30 -11.18 -8.48
CA ASN A 23 -6.46 -12.45 -7.77
C ASN A 23 -7.39 -12.38 -6.54
N ILE A 24 -7.56 -11.22 -5.91
CA ILE A 24 -8.34 -11.09 -4.66
C ILE A 24 -9.79 -10.72 -5.00
N ALA A 25 -10.71 -11.67 -4.85
CA ALA A 25 -12.14 -11.51 -5.13
C ALA A 25 -12.42 -10.81 -6.48
N PRO A 26 -11.96 -11.37 -7.62
CA PRO A 26 -12.07 -10.74 -8.94
C PRO A 26 -13.52 -10.51 -9.39
N GLU A 27 -14.46 -11.30 -8.89
CA GLU A 27 -15.89 -11.22 -9.17
C GLU A 27 -16.59 -10.04 -8.49
N ARG A 28 -16.02 -9.50 -7.40
CA ARG A 28 -16.59 -8.35 -6.68
C ARG A 28 -16.33 -7.05 -7.45
N ARG A 29 -17.18 -6.03 -7.29
CA ARG A 29 -16.96 -4.68 -7.86
C ARG A 29 -16.28 -3.72 -6.88
N SER A 30 -16.44 -3.99 -5.59
CA SER A 30 -15.93 -3.23 -4.47
C SER A 30 -15.27 -4.16 -3.46
N LEU A 31 -14.30 -3.64 -2.71
CA LEU A 31 -13.67 -4.35 -1.60
C LEU A 31 -13.90 -3.56 -0.29
N PRO A 32 -14.14 -4.27 0.83
CA PRO A 32 -14.20 -3.67 2.15
C PRO A 32 -12.81 -3.13 2.54
N ILE A 33 -12.80 -1.94 3.11
CA ILE A 33 -11.56 -1.32 3.64
C ILE A 33 -11.65 -1.01 5.13
N GLN A 34 -12.86 -1.08 5.70
CA GLN A 34 -13.10 -0.80 7.10
C GLN A 34 -14.12 -1.77 7.66
N TRP A 35 -13.78 -2.36 8.80
CA TRP A 35 -14.63 -3.25 9.57
C TRP A 35 -14.95 -2.61 10.91
N SER A 36 -16.13 -2.91 11.44
CA SER A 36 -16.49 -2.63 12.83
C SER A 36 -15.80 -3.62 13.77
N VAL A 37 -15.83 -3.31 15.07
CA VAL A 37 -15.32 -4.19 16.13
C VAL A 37 -16.10 -5.52 16.18
N SER A 38 -17.36 -5.53 15.70
CA SER A 38 -18.18 -6.74 15.56
C SER A 38 -17.94 -7.51 14.25
N GLY A 39 -17.01 -7.07 13.40
CA GLY A 39 -16.65 -7.74 12.14
C GLY A 39 -17.53 -7.39 10.94
N ALA A 40 -18.57 -6.56 11.11
CA ALA A 40 -19.38 -6.07 9.99
C ALA A 40 -18.61 -5.06 9.12
N VAL A 41 -18.80 -5.11 7.81
CA VAL A 41 -18.23 -4.15 6.87
C VAL A 41 -18.87 -2.79 7.07
N ASN A 42 -18.06 -1.78 7.40
CA ASN A 42 -18.53 -0.40 7.54
C ASN A 42 -18.38 0.40 6.26
N ARG A 43 -17.39 0.06 5.43
CA ARG A 43 -17.09 0.82 4.21
C ARG A 43 -16.45 -0.06 3.15
N GLU A 44 -16.95 0.08 1.94
CA GLU A 44 -16.38 -0.48 0.73
C GLU A 44 -15.97 0.62 -0.24
N VAL A 45 -14.97 0.33 -1.07
CA VAL A 45 -14.51 1.20 -2.15
C VAL A 45 -14.26 0.39 -3.42
N PRO A 46 -14.18 1.03 -4.61
CA PRO A 46 -13.84 0.33 -5.84
C PRO A 46 -12.54 -0.47 -5.69
N ARG A 47 -12.47 -1.67 -6.29
CA ARG A 47 -11.34 -2.60 -6.09
C ARG A 47 -9.98 -1.96 -6.34
N LEU A 48 -9.87 -1.16 -7.40
CA LEU A 48 -8.65 -0.46 -7.75
C LEU A 48 -8.19 0.49 -6.63
N VAL A 49 -9.13 1.18 -5.98
CA VAL A 49 -8.86 2.09 -4.87
C VAL A 49 -8.42 1.30 -3.63
N ALA A 50 -9.08 0.19 -3.34
CA ALA A 50 -8.73 -0.66 -2.20
C ALA A 50 -7.29 -1.18 -2.31
N VAL A 51 -6.94 -1.80 -3.45
CA VAL A 51 -5.58 -2.36 -3.62
C VAL A 51 -4.50 -1.29 -3.77
N ALA A 52 -4.84 -0.07 -4.19
CA ALA A 52 -3.86 1.01 -4.34
C ALA A 52 -3.68 1.85 -3.07
N ALA A 53 -4.41 1.56 -1.99
CA ALA A 53 -4.43 2.39 -0.79
C ALA A 53 -3.03 2.54 -0.15
N ILE A 54 -2.30 1.45 0.06
CA ILE A 54 -0.97 1.50 0.66
C ILE A 54 0.07 2.10 -0.32
N PRO A 55 0.13 1.73 -1.61
CA PRO A 55 1.01 2.40 -2.57
C PRO A 55 0.86 3.93 -2.57
N VAL A 56 -0.38 4.42 -2.54
CA VAL A 56 -0.66 5.86 -2.49
C VAL A 56 -0.21 6.47 -1.16
N ALA A 57 -0.51 5.84 -0.03
CA ALA A 57 -0.11 6.32 1.30
C ALA A 57 1.42 6.36 1.47
N ILE A 58 2.13 5.33 1.02
CA ILE A 58 3.59 5.27 1.04
C ILE A 58 4.19 6.32 0.11
N THR A 59 3.62 6.53 -1.08
CA THR A 59 4.06 7.59 -2.00
C THR A 59 3.93 8.97 -1.35
N ALA A 60 2.79 9.26 -0.72
CA ALA A 60 2.59 10.51 0.01
C ALA A 60 3.59 10.69 1.15
N THR A 61 3.89 9.61 1.88
CA THR A 61 4.90 9.60 2.96
C THR A 61 6.30 9.88 2.42
N MET A 62 6.69 9.25 1.30
CA MET A 62 7.98 9.52 0.64
C MET A 62 8.08 10.99 0.21
N VAL A 63 7.03 11.55 -0.39
CA VAL A 63 6.99 12.97 -0.78
C VAL A 63 7.13 13.88 0.44
N LEU A 64 6.43 13.57 1.54
CA LEU A 64 6.50 14.34 2.78
C LEU A 64 7.92 14.31 3.37
N VAL A 65 8.56 13.14 3.46
CA VAL A 65 9.94 13.01 3.93
C VAL A 65 10.91 13.77 3.02
N ALA A 66 10.75 13.65 1.70
CA ALA A 66 11.56 14.39 0.74
C ALA A 66 11.45 15.91 0.90
N TYR A 67 10.25 16.41 1.21
CA TYR A 67 9.98 17.83 1.41
C TYR A 67 10.51 18.36 2.75
N LEU A 68 10.26 17.64 3.84
CA LEU A 68 10.67 18.05 5.19
C LEU A 68 12.19 18.00 5.36
N SER A 69 12.84 16.98 4.82
CA SER A 69 14.30 16.81 4.89
C SER A 69 15.04 17.43 3.69
N ARG A 70 14.43 18.42 3.00
CA ARG A 70 15.01 18.99 1.77
C ARG A 70 16.39 19.66 1.96
N HIS A 71 16.68 20.12 3.18
CA HIS A 71 17.95 20.78 3.51
C HIS A 71 19.00 19.82 4.11
N ASP A 72 18.61 18.58 4.44
CA ASP A 72 19.52 17.54 4.93
C ASP A 72 19.45 16.30 4.02
N PRO A 73 20.37 16.19 3.05
CA PRO A 73 20.39 15.06 2.13
C PRO A 73 20.63 13.71 2.81
N ALA A 74 21.33 13.66 3.96
CA ALA A 74 21.64 12.41 4.64
C ALA A 74 20.38 11.83 5.28
N ASP A 75 19.66 12.65 6.06
CA ASP A 75 18.39 12.27 6.69
C ASP A 75 17.34 11.89 5.65
N ARG A 76 17.23 12.70 4.58
CA ARG A 76 16.32 12.40 3.47
C ARG A 76 16.58 11.03 2.86
N ASN A 77 17.84 10.75 2.52
CA ASN A 77 18.18 9.50 1.84
C ASN A 77 17.97 8.30 2.77
N MET A 78 18.34 8.42 4.04
CA MET A 78 18.09 7.38 5.04
C MET A 78 16.60 7.08 5.17
N GLY A 79 15.76 8.11 5.35
CA GLY A 79 14.31 7.95 5.47
C GLY A 79 13.69 7.30 4.23
N LEU A 80 14.06 7.79 3.04
CA LEU A 80 13.55 7.24 1.77
C LEU A 80 13.97 5.78 1.56
N ILE A 81 15.21 5.40 1.92
CA ILE A 81 15.68 4.00 1.82
C ILE A 81 14.87 3.09 2.74
N TRP A 82 14.67 3.48 4.01
CA TRP A 82 13.91 2.67 4.96
C TRP A 82 12.45 2.49 4.53
N ILE A 83 11.80 3.58 4.10
CA ILE A 83 10.43 3.50 3.56
C ILE A 83 10.39 2.59 2.33
N SER A 84 11.41 2.65 1.46
CA SER A 84 11.49 1.82 0.26
C SER A 84 11.58 0.32 0.57
N ILE A 85 12.25 -0.05 1.66
CA ILE A 85 12.39 -1.45 2.10
C ILE A 85 11.08 -1.94 2.73
N ILE A 86 10.47 -1.12 3.59
CA ILE A 86 9.32 -1.53 4.39
C ILE A 86 8.01 -1.49 3.57
N GLY A 87 7.86 -0.51 2.68
CA GLY A 87 6.64 -0.23 1.91
C GLY A 87 6.05 -1.46 1.20
N PRO A 88 6.83 -2.22 0.39
CA PRO A 88 6.35 -3.42 -0.28
C PRO A 88 5.88 -4.50 0.69
N GLY A 89 6.54 -4.63 1.85
CA GLY A 89 6.13 -5.56 2.90
C GLY A 89 4.78 -5.19 3.52
N ILE A 90 4.55 -3.90 3.77
CA ILE A 90 3.25 -3.40 4.27
C ILE A 90 2.15 -3.66 3.24
N GLU A 91 2.40 -3.40 1.96
CA GLU A 91 1.41 -3.65 0.90
C GLU A 91 1.08 -5.14 0.75
N ALA A 92 2.10 -6.01 0.73
CA ALA A 92 1.88 -7.45 0.70
C ALA A 92 1.08 -7.96 1.92
N PHE A 93 1.43 -7.47 3.11
CA PHE A 93 0.70 -7.79 4.34
C PHE A 93 -0.75 -7.31 4.30
N TYR A 94 -0.98 -6.07 3.85
CA TYR A 94 -2.32 -5.50 3.70
C TYR A 94 -3.19 -6.33 2.77
N LEU A 95 -2.68 -6.71 1.60
CA LEU A 95 -3.44 -7.53 0.65
C LEU A 95 -3.70 -8.94 1.17
N ALA A 96 -2.73 -9.55 1.86
CA ALA A 96 -2.91 -10.86 2.49
C ALA A 96 -4.00 -10.81 3.58
N PHE A 97 -4.00 -9.74 4.39
CA PHE A 97 -5.03 -9.51 5.38
C PHE A 97 -6.40 -9.28 4.74
N LEU A 98 -6.46 -8.47 3.67
CA LEU A 98 -7.69 -8.21 2.92
C LEU A 98 -8.28 -9.51 2.35
N ALA A 99 -7.45 -10.35 1.72
CA ALA A 99 -7.88 -11.65 1.22
C ALA A 99 -8.44 -12.53 2.36
N ARG A 100 -7.71 -12.61 3.48
CA ARG A 100 -8.12 -13.42 4.63
C ARG A 100 -9.45 -12.98 5.24
N MET A 101 -9.73 -11.67 5.26
CA MET A 101 -10.99 -11.11 5.76
C MET A 101 -12.15 -11.37 4.81
N LEU A 102 -11.91 -11.41 3.50
CA LEU A 102 -12.93 -11.75 2.51
C LEU A 102 -13.34 -13.21 2.64
N ASP A 103 -12.37 -14.13 2.78
CA ASP A 103 -12.63 -15.56 2.99
C ASP A 103 -13.41 -15.84 4.28
N ALA A 104 -13.32 -14.96 5.29
CA ALA A 104 -14.06 -15.11 6.54
C ALA A 104 -15.53 -14.66 6.45
N GLN A 105 -15.91 -13.99 5.37
CA GLN A 105 -17.27 -13.50 5.13
C GLN A 105 -18.09 -14.38 4.18
N GLU A 106 -17.48 -15.40 3.59
CA GLU A 106 -18.13 -16.45 2.80
C GLU A 106 -18.50 -17.65 3.68
#